data_AF-A0A7K3WVC2-F1
#
_entry.id   AF-A0A7K3WVC2-F1
#
_cell.length_a   1.000
_cell.length_b   1.000
_cell.length_c   1.000
_cell.angle_alpha   90.00
_cell.angle_beta   90.00
_cell.angle_gamma   90.00
#
_symmetry.space_group_name_H-M   'P 1'
#
loop_
_entity.id
_entity.type
_entity.pdbx_description
1 polymer ?
#
loop_
_entity_poly.entity_id
_entity_poly.type
_entity_poly.pdbx_seq_one_letter_code
_entity_poly.pdbx_strand_id
1 'polypeptide(L)'
;MKHLNEIFKFGLVCCLILGFSSCNPDDDQEAPCCDPTNPACPNYDPCIAVTEPTADFAMQEGVMTNNGFIFGRDDSVFYTDVRYSALHDSSIYTHTWYLGAEVISDPVFSRTHNYSPEVRPDFITVSHVIEFPVDSTCFTNLTGRDSLSRTYYLIKYVNELAVYGNFRGVFENETDSFDFSFGVYDSDGNDALGNVSSSIYTEVNFHNIGDTTHYGLSGRNSIGYMNGSASADPRGFILPQDTPGIYKLSYKLYLIDFVVNARKLN
;
A
#
# COMPACT_ATOMS: atom_id res chain seq x y z
N MET A 1 12.52 61.88 35.91
CA MET A 1 13.00 61.98 34.50
C MET A 1 14.51 62.18 34.52
N LYS A 2 15.24 61.39 33.71
CA LYS A 2 16.71 61.37 33.52
C LYS A 2 17.57 60.61 34.55
N HIS A 3 17.28 59.33 34.84
CA HIS A 3 18.37 58.39 35.21
C HIS A 3 18.05 56.89 34.98
N LEU A 4 16.96 56.57 34.26
CA LEU A 4 16.49 55.19 34.09
C LEU A 4 16.71 54.64 32.67
N ASN A 5 17.85 54.93 32.04
CA ASN A 5 18.10 54.53 30.64
C ASN A 5 19.51 53.98 30.34
N GLU A 6 20.28 53.58 31.36
CA GLU A 6 21.64 53.04 31.19
C GLU A 6 21.82 51.62 31.79
N ILE A 7 20.75 50.98 32.27
CA ILE A 7 20.80 49.58 32.75
C ILE A 7 20.44 48.58 31.63
N PHE A 8 19.98 49.06 30.48
CA PHE A 8 19.44 48.23 29.40
C PHE A 8 20.47 47.74 28.35
N LYS A 9 21.78 47.95 28.58
CA LYS A 9 22.83 47.58 27.60
C LYS A 9 23.83 46.52 28.07
N PHE A 10 23.65 45.92 29.24
CA PHE A 10 24.59 44.94 29.80
C PHE A 10 23.97 43.59 30.23
N GLY A 11 22.78 43.26 29.72
CA GLY A 11 22.03 42.05 30.10
C GLY A 11 21.60 41.18 28.93
N LEU A 12 22.43 41.03 27.88
CA LEU A 12 22.12 40.19 26.71
C LEU A 12 23.29 39.29 26.29
N VAL A 13 24.08 38.77 27.25
CA VAL A 13 25.28 37.96 26.95
C VAL A 13 25.36 36.61 27.68
N CYS A 14 24.41 36.22 28.55
CA CYS A 14 24.62 35.03 29.40
C CYS A 14 23.67 33.84 29.27
N CYS A 15 22.75 33.76 28.29
CA CYS A 15 21.87 32.58 28.15
C CYS A 15 21.61 32.13 26.70
N LEU A 16 22.64 32.13 25.85
CA LEU A 16 22.64 31.46 24.54
C LEU A 16 23.91 30.60 24.38
N ILE A 17 24.17 29.76 25.39
CA ILE A 17 25.09 28.62 25.29
C ILE A 17 24.25 27.38 25.61
N LEU A 18 23.28 27.11 24.73
CA LEU A 18 22.79 25.74 24.54
C LEU A 18 23.62 25.21 23.38
N GLY A 19 24.44 24.21 23.69
CA GLY A 19 25.43 23.63 22.79
C GLY A 19 24.80 23.10 21.51
N PHE A 20 24.87 23.91 20.46
CA PHE A 20 25.00 23.38 19.11
C PHE A 20 26.44 22.93 18.97
N SER A 21 26.68 21.65 19.20
CA SER A 21 27.88 20.95 18.74
C SER A 21 27.87 21.01 17.21
N SER A 22 28.35 22.12 16.64
CA SER A 22 28.57 22.22 15.20
C SER A 22 29.76 21.34 14.84
N CYS A 23 29.49 20.20 14.19
CA CYS A 23 30.54 19.40 13.58
C CYS A 23 31.19 20.22 12.46
N ASN A 24 32.38 20.74 12.71
CA ASN A 24 33.17 21.49 11.73
C ASN A 24 34.14 20.50 11.06
N PRO A 25 34.10 20.30 9.73
CA PRO A 25 34.93 19.31 9.03
C PRO A 25 36.41 19.70 8.87
N ASP A 26 36.86 20.83 9.41
CA ASP A 26 38.14 21.48 9.05
C ASP A 26 39.24 21.47 10.12
N ASP A 27 39.17 20.63 11.17
CA ASP A 27 40.27 20.50 12.16
C ASP A 27 41.01 19.15 12.03
N ASP A 28 42.32 19.23 11.77
CA ASP A 28 43.29 18.13 11.57
C ASP A 28 43.63 17.33 12.88
N GLN A 29 42.66 17.16 13.78
CA GLN A 29 42.67 16.16 14.86
C GLN A 29 41.48 15.24 14.63
N GLU A 30 41.72 14.02 14.13
CA GLU A 30 40.74 12.93 13.89
C GLU A 30 39.29 13.40 14.07
N ALA A 31 38.72 13.98 13.02
CA ALA A 31 37.38 14.58 13.06
C ALA A 31 36.44 13.67 13.87
N PRO A 32 35.86 14.16 14.99
CA PRO A 32 35.04 13.30 15.84
C PRO A 32 33.94 12.73 14.98
N CYS A 33 33.88 11.39 14.93
CA CYS A 33 32.95 10.68 14.09
C CYS A 33 31.52 11.25 14.27
N CYS A 34 30.83 11.48 13.15
CA CYS A 34 29.51 12.11 13.10
C CYS A 34 28.39 11.12 12.77
N ASP A 35 28.67 9.82 12.79
CA ASP A 35 27.69 8.79 12.48
C ASP A 35 26.90 8.40 13.73
N PRO A 36 25.61 8.77 13.84
CA PRO A 36 24.78 8.46 15.00
C PRO A 36 24.49 6.96 15.15
N THR A 37 24.80 6.13 14.15
CA THR A 37 24.65 4.67 14.22
C THR A 37 25.89 3.96 14.74
N ASN A 38 27.02 4.67 14.90
CA ASN A 38 28.29 4.08 15.29
C ASN A 38 28.59 4.32 16.78
N PRO A 39 28.70 3.26 17.61
CA PRO A 39 28.94 3.38 19.06
C PRO A 39 30.22 4.10 19.48
N ALA A 40 31.20 4.24 18.57
CA ALA A 40 32.45 4.95 18.83
C ALA A 40 32.31 6.49 18.72
N CYS A 41 31.15 6.98 18.26
CA CYS A 41 30.94 8.37 17.88
C CYS A 41 30.22 9.13 19.02
N PRO A 42 30.60 10.39 19.33
CA PRO A 42 29.98 11.14 20.43
C PRO A 42 28.48 11.39 20.28
N ASN A 43 27.96 11.33 19.06
CA ASN A 43 26.54 11.48 18.73
C ASN A 43 25.81 10.14 18.55
N TYR A 44 26.39 9.02 19.00
CA TYR A 44 25.75 7.72 18.92
C TYR A 44 24.39 7.71 19.63
N ASP A 45 23.37 7.29 18.90
CA ASP A 45 22.02 7.07 19.41
C ASP A 45 21.62 5.61 19.12
N PRO A 46 21.57 4.73 20.14
CA PRO A 46 21.20 3.33 19.94
C PRO A 46 19.77 3.15 19.45
N CYS A 47 18.93 4.19 19.51
CA CYS A 47 17.52 4.14 19.17
C CYS A 47 17.22 4.50 17.73
N ILE A 48 18.18 5.03 16.98
CA ILE A 48 17.96 5.49 15.59
C ILE A 48 17.58 4.37 14.61
N ALA A 49 18.02 3.14 14.90
CA ALA A 49 17.73 1.96 14.09
C ALA A 49 16.56 1.12 14.63
N VAL A 50 16.00 1.50 15.79
CA VAL A 50 14.90 0.77 16.42
C VAL A 50 13.58 1.36 15.96
N THR A 51 12.73 0.54 15.36
CA THR A 51 11.38 0.95 14.96
C THR A 51 10.43 0.82 16.15
N GLU A 52 9.60 1.83 16.35
CA GLU A 52 8.55 1.80 17.37
C GLU A 52 7.56 0.67 17.05
N PRO A 53 7.34 -0.29 17.97
CA PRO A 53 6.38 -1.36 17.73
C PRO A 53 4.96 -0.82 17.56
N THR A 54 4.26 -1.29 16.54
CA THR A 54 2.87 -0.93 16.29
C THR A 54 1.99 -2.14 15.97
N ALA A 55 0.73 -2.07 16.37
CA ALA A 55 -0.33 -2.98 15.96
C ALA A 55 -0.73 -2.79 14.49
N ASP A 56 -0.01 -1.98 13.70
CA ASP A 56 -0.30 -1.83 12.29
C ASP A 56 -0.16 -3.14 11.50
N PHE A 57 -0.90 -3.23 10.40
CA PHE A 57 -0.98 -4.44 9.60
C PHE A 57 -1.35 -4.21 8.14
N ALA A 58 -0.88 -5.13 7.32
CA ALA A 58 -1.21 -5.25 5.92
C ALA A 58 -2.50 -6.08 5.72
N MET A 59 -3.37 -5.63 4.81
CA MET A 59 -4.51 -6.39 4.31
C MET A 59 -4.36 -6.51 2.79
N GLN A 60 -4.28 -7.73 2.28
CA GLN A 60 -3.89 -7.96 0.89
C GLN A 60 -4.74 -9.04 0.26
N GLU A 61 -5.00 -8.88 -1.03
CA GLU A 61 -5.57 -9.92 -1.87
C GLU A 61 -4.54 -10.43 -2.87
N GLY A 62 -4.52 -11.75 -3.05
CA GLY A 62 -3.59 -12.41 -3.97
C GLY A 62 -4.25 -12.73 -5.31
N VAL A 63 -3.47 -12.59 -6.40
CA VAL A 63 -3.79 -13.20 -7.70
C VAL A 63 -2.82 -14.33 -7.98
N MET A 64 -3.36 -15.48 -8.42
CA MET A 64 -2.54 -16.59 -8.90
C MET A 64 -2.12 -16.32 -10.34
N THR A 65 -0.82 -16.34 -10.60
CA THR A 65 -0.25 -16.20 -11.94
C THR A 65 0.56 -17.45 -12.30
N ASN A 66 1.02 -17.56 -13.54
CA ASN A 66 1.92 -18.66 -13.95
C ASN A 66 3.26 -18.65 -13.18
N ASN A 67 3.63 -17.53 -12.56
CA ASN A 67 4.86 -17.37 -11.77
C ASN A 67 4.60 -17.47 -10.25
N GLY A 68 3.39 -17.86 -9.84
CA GLY A 68 2.97 -17.95 -8.44
C GLY A 68 2.03 -16.83 -8.01
N PHE A 69 1.85 -16.68 -6.70
CA PHE A 69 0.99 -15.67 -6.11
C PHE A 69 1.66 -14.29 -6.12
N ILE A 70 0.90 -13.29 -6.55
CA ILE A 70 1.24 -11.88 -6.38
C ILE A 70 0.22 -11.29 -5.43
N PHE A 71 0.68 -10.70 -4.33
CA PHE A 71 -0.17 -10.00 -3.38
C PHE A 71 -0.22 -8.52 -3.72
N GLY A 72 -1.43 -7.96 -3.66
CA GLY A 72 -1.69 -6.53 -3.84
C GLY A 72 -1.03 -5.66 -2.79
N ARG A 73 -1.12 -4.35 -3.02
CA ARG A 73 -0.82 -3.36 -1.97
C ARG A 73 -1.86 -3.50 -0.85
N ASP A 74 -1.56 -2.94 0.32
CA ASP A 74 -2.54 -2.75 1.38
C ASP A 74 -3.78 -2.06 0.84
N ASP A 75 -4.86 -2.83 0.75
CA ASP A 75 -6.12 -2.43 0.13
C ASP A 75 -7.18 -2.19 1.21
N SER A 76 -8.18 -1.39 0.86
CA SER A 76 -9.39 -1.18 1.68
C SER A 76 -10.66 -1.71 0.98
N VAL A 77 -10.50 -2.24 -0.23
CA VAL A 77 -11.56 -2.78 -1.08
C VAL A 77 -11.16 -4.18 -1.47
N PHE A 78 -12.02 -5.16 -1.23
CA PHE A 78 -11.70 -6.57 -1.42
C PHE A 78 -12.82 -7.32 -2.13
N TYR A 79 -12.40 -8.36 -2.86
CA TYR A 79 -13.29 -9.27 -3.56
C TYR A 79 -13.77 -10.40 -2.66
N THR A 80 -12.86 -11.19 -2.08
CA THR A 80 -13.20 -12.35 -1.26
C THR A 80 -12.09 -12.81 -0.29
N ASP A 81 -10.85 -12.98 -0.74
CA ASP A 81 -9.80 -13.69 0.01
C ASP A 81 -8.81 -12.71 0.62
N VAL A 82 -9.06 -12.28 1.85
CA VAL A 82 -8.20 -11.29 2.51
C VAL A 82 -7.13 -11.99 3.33
N ARG A 83 -5.87 -11.68 3.03
CA ARG A 83 -4.70 -12.04 3.85
C ARG A 83 -4.38 -10.87 4.77
N TYR A 84 -4.16 -11.18 6.05
CA TYR A 84 -3.75 -10.25 7.09
C TYR A 84 -2.33 -10.59 7.52
N SER A 85 -1.47 -9.58 7.60
CA SER A 85 -0.09 -9.75 8.08
C SER A 85 0.29 -8.62 9.03
N ALA A 86 0.70 -8.96 10.25
CA ALA A 86 1.25 -7.99 11.19
C ALA A 86 2.53 -7.36 10.63
N LEU A 87 2.76 -6.08 10.90
CA LEU A 87 4.00 -5.40 10.50
C LEU A 87 5.22 -5.92 11.28
N HIS A 88 5.02 -6.35 12.52
CA HIS A 88 6.04 -6.98 13.36
C HIS A 88 5.63 -8.43 13.63
N ASP A 89 6.45 -9.42 13.28
CA ASP A 89 6.09 -10.85 13.33
C ASP A 89 7.06 -11.71 14.16
N SER A 90 7.99 -11.08 14.88
CA SER A 90 8.98 -11.79 15.69
C SER A 90 8.38 -12.38 16.97
N SER A 91 9.04 -13.39 17.55
CA SER A 91 8.52 -14.12 18.72
C SER A 91 8.43 -13.32 20.02
N ILE A 92 8.90 -12.06 20.06
CA ILE A 92 8.75 -11.17 21.22
C ILE A 92 7.35 -10.53 21.28
N TYR A 93 6.61 -10.58 20.18
CA TYR A 93 5.27 -10.01 20.07
C TYR A 93 4.22 -11.09 20.33
N THR A 94 3.22 -10.75 21.12
CA THR A 94 1.99 -11.55 21.25
C THR A 94 0.90 -10.89 20.43
N HIS A 95 0.36 -11.62 19.46
CA HIS A 95 -0.68 -11.12 18.56
C HIS A 95 -2.06 -11.55 19.03
N THR A 96 -3.03 -10.63 18.97
CA THR A 96 -4.45 -10.96 19.14
C THR A 96 -5.26 -10.18 18.13
N TRP A 97 -5.90 -10.89 17.22
CA TRP A 97 -6.79 -10.32 16.22
C TRP A 97 -8.25 -10.61 16.58
N TYR A 98 -9.11 -9.65 16.26
CA TYR A 98 -10.56 -9.78 16.37
C TYR A 98 -11.16 -9.54 14.99
N LEU A 99 -11.80 -10.59 14.45
CA LEU A 99 -12.55 -10.54 13.20
C LEU A 99 -13.97 -11.01 13.47
N GLY A 100 -14.89 -10.06 13.69
CA GLY A 100 -16.22 -10.37 14.20
C GLY A 100 -16.13 -11.07 15.57
N ALA A 101 -16.61 -12.31 15.64
CA ALA A 101 -16.54 -13.14 16.85
C ALA A 101 -15.27 -14.02 16.94
N GLU A 102 -14.46 -14.03 15.89
CA GLU A 102 -13.26 -14.85 15.82
C GLU A 102 -12.08 -14.16 16.52
N VAL A 103 -11.31 -14.94 17.29
CA VAL A 103 -10.06 -14.52 17.93
C VAL A 103 -8.91 -15.33 17.37
N ILE A 104 -7.88 -14.67 16.86
CA ILE A 104 -6.76 -15.29 16.14
C ILE A 104 -5.45 -14.83 16.76
N SER A 105 -4.49 -15.74 16.95
CA SER A 105 -3.19 -15.44 17.58
C SER A 105 -2.02 -15.48 16.60
N ASP A 106 -2.23 -15.94 15.37
CA ASP A 106 -1.16 -16.01 14.38
C ASP A 106 -0.79 -14.60 13.88
N PRO A 107 0.50 -14.31 13.65
CA PRO A 107 0.94 -13.01 13.10
C PRO A 107 0.48 -12.81 11.64
N VAL A 108 0.19 -13.91 10.94
CA VAL A 108 -0.27 -13.92 9.55
C VAL A 108 -1.37 -14.96 9.40
N PHE A 109 -2.50 -14.57 8.80
CA PHE A 109 -3.61 -15.49 8.50
C PHE A 109 -4.41 -15.00 7.28
N SER A 110 -5.26 -15.87 6.73
CA SER A 110 -6.16 -15.52 5.62
C SER A 110 -7.59 -15.91 5.93
N ARG A 111 -8.56 -15.13 5.43
CA ARG A 111 -9.98 -15.42 5.54
C ARG A 111 -10.69 -15.19 4.21
N THR A 112 -11.54 -16.14 3.86
CA THR A 112 -12.38 -16.08 2.66
C THR A 112 -13.78 -15.61 3.02
N HIS A 113 -14.27 -14.56 2.36
CA HIS A 113 -15.59 -13.99 2.55
C HIS A 113 -16.58 -14.49 1.49
N ASN A 114 -16.92 -15.77 1.59
CA ASN A 114 -17.90 -16.44 0.74
C ASN A 114 -19.35 -16.05 1.10
N TYR A 115 -19.67 -14.77 0.97
CA TYR A 115 -21.00 -14.25 1.25
C TYR A 115 -21.94 -14.39 0.04
N SER A 116 -23.22 -14.66 0.34
CA SER A 116 -24.33 -14.56 -0.61
C SER A 116 -24.37 -13.16 -1.23
N PRO A 117 -24.82 -12.98 -2.50
CA PRO A 117 -24.88 -11.66 -3.10
C PRO A 117 -25.81 -10.69 -2.34
N GLU A 118 -26.73 -11.23 -1.54
CA GLU A 118 -27.65 -10.47 -0.68
C GLU A 118 -26.96 -9.76 0.49
N VAL A 119 -25.79 -10.23 0.90
CA VAL A 119 -25.01 -9.67 2.02
C VAL A 119 -23.99 -8.66 1.49
N ARG A 120 -23.89 -8.47 0.17
CA ARG A 120 -22.95 -7.54 -0.46
C ARG A 120 -23.66 -6.27 -0.96
N PRO A 121 -23.04 -5.08 -0.82
CA PRO A 121 -21.72 -4.90 -0.23
C PRO A 121 -21.75 -4.99 1.29
N ASP A 122 -20.58 -5.20 1.90
CA ASP A 122 -20.43 -5.24 3.37
C ASP A 122 -19.19 -4.48 3.82
N PHE A 123 -19.16 -4.11 5.09
CA PHE A 123 -18.01 -3.51 5.75
C PHE A 123 -17.56 -4.39 6.90
N ILE A 124 -16.31 -4.86 6.84
CA ILE A 124 -15.75 -5.71 7.87
C ILE A 124 -14.68 -4.94 8.63
N THR A 125 -14.83 -4.89 9.94
CA THR A 125 -13.81 -4.36 10.85
C THR A 125 -12.95 -5.51 11.39
N VAL A 126 -11.65 -5.38 11.20
CA VAL A 126 -10.64 -6.20 11.85
C VAL A 126 -9.90 -5.35 12.88
N SER A 127 -9.67 -5.89 14.06
CA SER A 127 -8.85 -5.24 15.10
C SER A 127 -7.64 -6.10 15.41
N HIS A 128 -6.46 -5.49 15.46
CA HIS A 128 -5.22 -6.12 15.85
C HIS A 128 -4.75 -5.49 17.16
N VAL A 129 -4.31 -6.34 18.08
CA VAL A 129 -3.68 -5.95 19.33
C VAL A 129 -2.34 -6.66 19.39
N ILE A 130 -1.30 -5.93 19.73
CA ILE A 130 0.01 -6.51 20.05
C ILE A 130 0.37 -6.22 21.50
N GLU A 131 1.02 -7.17 22.15
CA GLU A 131 1.69 -6.99 23.44
C GLU A 131 3.17 -7.32 23.26
N PHE A 132 4.04 -6.52 23.89
CA PHE A 132 5.49 -6.58 23.69
C PHE A 132 6.29 -6.09 24.90
N PRO A 133 7.54 -6.55 25.07
CA PRO A 133 8.42 -6.02 26.11
C PRO A 133 8.75 -4.54 25.83
N VAL A 134 8.61 -3.69 26.84
CA VAL A 134 8.91 -2.26 26.73
C VAL A 134 10.42 -2.04 26.75
N ASP A 135 10.96 -1.45 25.68
CA ASP A 135 12.29 -0.86 25.69
C ASP A 135 12.21 0.59 26.17
N SER A 136 12.31 0.78 27.48
CA SER A 136 12.28 2.12 28.08
C SER A 136 13.50 2.98 27.74
N THR A 137 14.53 2.40 27.12
CA THR A 137 15.73 3.14 26.68
C THR A 137 15.39 3.99 25.48
N CYS A 138 14.66 3.40 24.52
CA CYS A 138 14.32 4.06 23.26
C CYS A 138 12.90 4.63 23.24
N PHE A 139 11.98 4.03 24.00
CA PHE A 139 10.58 4.42 23.99
C PHE A 139 10.05 4.58 25.42
N THR A 140 10.18 5.81 25.95
CA THR A 140 9.78 6.13 27.33
C THR A 140 8.27 6.16 27.56
N ASN A 141 7.48 6.28 26.49
CA ASN A 141 6.02 6.44 26.55
C ASN A 141 5.24 5.15 26.22
N LEU A 142 5.92 4.07 25.84
CA LEU A 142 5.23 2.83 25.49
C LEU A 142 4.79 2.06 26.73
N THR A 143 3.58 1.52 26.66
CA THR A 143 2.99 0.72 27.74
C THR A 143 3.19 -0.78 27.56
N GLY A 144 3.81 -1.21 26.46
CA GLY A 144 3.99 -2.63 26.10
C GLY A 144 2.77 -3.23 25.41
N ARG A 145 1.87 -2.38 24.91
CA ARG A 145 0.66 -2.77 24.20
C ARG A 145 0.26 -1.69 23.21
N ASP A 146 -0.11 -2.10 22.01
CA ASP A 146 -0.72 -1.24 21.00
C ASP A 146 -1.94 -1.94 20.37
N SER A 147 -2.86 -1.16 19.80
CA SER A 147 -4.03 -1.70 19.11
C SER A 147 -4.49 -0.83 17.96
N LEU A 148 -4.86 -1.44 16.84
CA LEU A 148 -5.40 -0.77 15.67
C LEU A 148 -6.61 -1.52 15.13
N SER A 149 -7.65 -0.77 14.75
CA SER A 149 -8.79 -1.32 14.03
C SER A 149 -8.86 -0.70 12.64
N ARG A 150 -9.00 -1.54 11.60
CA ARG A 150 -9.25 -1.09 10.22
C ARG A 150 -10.54 -1.71 9.73
N THR A 151 -11.31 -0.93 8.98
CA THR A 151 -12.51 -1.40 8.30
C THR A 151 -12.26 -1.40 6.81
N TYR A 152 -12.63 -2.49 6.14
CA TYR A 152 -12.53 -2.61 4.69
C TYR A 152 -13.90 -2.94 4.09
N TYR A 153 -14.01 -2.64 2.80
CA TYR A 153 -15.21 -2.80 1.99
C TYR A 153 -15.14 -4.08 1.17
N LEU A 154 -16.18 -4.91 1.27
CA LEU A 154 -16.39 -6.04 0.37
C LEU A 154 -17.30 -5.64 -0.78
N ILE A 155 -16.80 -5.76 -2.00
CA ILE A 155 -17.52 -5.29 -3.19
C ILE A 155 -18.80 -6.09 -3.45
N LYS A 156 -19.79 -5.41 -4.02
CA LYS A 156 -20.98 -6.03 -4.61
C LYS A 156 -20.77 -6.40 -6.06
N TYR A 157 -20.15 -5.52 -6.84
CA TYR A 157 -19.90 -5.66 -8.27
C TYR A 157 -18.40 -5.70 -8.56
N VAL A 158 -17.99 -6.53 -9.51
CA VAL A 158 -16.57 -6.69 -9.89
C VAL A 158 -15.98 -5.35 -10.41
N ASN A 159 -16.80 -4.55 -11.09
CA ASN A 159 -16.39 -3.26 -11.64
C ASN A 159 -16.07 -2.18 -10.57
N GLU A 160 -16.32 -2.46 -9.28
CA GLU A 160 -15.90 -1.59 -8.18
C GLU A 160 -14.40 -1.66 -7.89
N LEU A 161 -13.72 -2.72 -8.33
CA LEU A 161 -12.27 -2.85 -8.14
C LEU A 161 -11.52 -1.78 -8.95
N ALA A 162 -10.42 -1.29 -8.38
CA ALA A 162 -9.72 -0.13 -8.92
C ALA A 162 -9.18 -0.36 -10.35
N VAL A 163 -8.93 -1.62 -10.74
CA VAL A 163 -8.41 -2.02 -12.06
C VAL A 163 -9.46 -2.09 -13.18
N TYR A 164 -10.76 -1.95 -12.86
CA TYR A 164 -11.83 -1.84 -13.84
C TYR A 164 -12.32 -0.39 -13.99
N GLY A 165 -13.05 -0.12 -15.07
CA GLY A 165 -13.57 1.19 -15.43
C GLY A 165 -12.87 1.79 -16.65
N ASN A 166 -12.96 3.11 -16.78
CA ASN A 166 -12.43 3.85 -17.91
C ASN A 166 -11.05 4.40 -17.60
N PHE A 167 -10.17 4.42 -18.59
CA PHE A 167 -8.80 4.87 -18.47
C PHE A 167 -8.42 5.72 -19.67
N ARG A 168 -7.53 6.69 -19.45
CA ARG A 168 -6.78 7.38 -20.50
C ARG A 168 -5.33 6.94 -20.44
N GLY A 169 -4.87 6.27 -21.49
CA GLY A 169 -3.52 5.74 -21.62
C GLY A 169 -2.65 6.52 -22.60
N VAL A 170 -1.34 6.42 -22.43
CA VAL A 170 -0.32 6.78 -23.42
C VAL A 170 0.69 5.63 -23.47
N PHE A 171 1.02 5.14 -24.65
CA PHE A 171 2.09 4.16 -24.81
C PHE A 171 3.43 4.76 -24.40
N GLU A 172 4.31 3.95 -23.85
CA GLU A 172 5.66 4.39 -23.52
C GLU A 172 6.39 4.89 -24.77
N ASN A 173 6.98 6.09 -24.68
CA ASN A 173 7.62 6.83 -25.78
C ASN A 173 6.67 7.44 -26.82
N GLU A 174 5.37 7.43 -26.58
CA GLU A 174 4.39 8.15 -27.41
C GLU A 174 3.87 9.40 -26.68
N THR A 175 3.15 10.24 -27.44
CA THR A 175 2.52 11.47 -26.91
C THR A 175 1.01 11.48 -27.08
N ASP A 176 0.49 10.72 -28.05
CA ASP A 176 -0.93 10.64 -28.29
C ASP A 176 -1.60 9.74 -27.26
N SER A 177 -2.57 10.30 -26.55
CA SER A 177 -3.36 9.56 -25.57
C SER A 177 -4.61 8.96 -26.19
N PHE A 178 -5.05 7.82 -25.66
CA PHE A 178 -6.30 7.18 -26.05
C PHE A 178 -7.09 6.72 -24.83
N ASP A 179 -8.41 6.63 -24.98
CA ASP A 179 -9.30 6.13 -23.93
C ASP A 179 -9.58 4.65 -24.17
N PHE A 180 -9.54 3.85 -23.11
CA PHE A 180 -9.86 2.43 -23.13
C PHE A 180 -10.57 2.05 -21.84
N SER A 181 -11.25 0.91 -21.81
CA SER A 181 -11.92 0.46 -20.60
C SER A 181 -11.84 -1.04 -20.38
N PHE A 182 -11.94 -1.43 -19.12
CA PHE A 182 -12.10 -2.80 -18.68
C PHE A 182 -13.40 -2.92 -17.89
N GLY A 183 -14.24 -3.86 -18.26
CA GLY A 183 -15.52 -4.10 -17.58
C GLY A 183 -15.84 -5.58 -17.48
N VAL A 184 -16.66 -5.92 -16.50
CA VAL A 184 -17.17 -7.27 -16.26
C VAL A 184 -18.67 -7.20 -16.12
N TYR A 185 -19.36 -7.91 -16.99
CA TYR A 185 -20.82 -7.87 -17.10
C TYR A 185 -21.44 -9.26 -16.97
N ASP A 186 -22.69 -9.35 -16.52
CA ASP A 186 -23.46 -10.58 -16.56
C ASP A 186 -23.98 -10.88 -17.99
N SER A 187 -24.70 -11.99 -18.16
CA SER A 187 -25.27 -12.37 -19.46
C SER A 187 -26.33 -11.42 -20.00
N ASP A 188 -26.91 -10.59 -19.13
CA ASP A 188 -27.93 -9.60 -19.48
C ASP A 188 -27.31 -8.22 -19.75
N GLY A 189 -26.00 -8.08 -19.59
CA GLY A 189 -25.24 -6.84 -19.80
C GLY A 189 -25.22 -5.89 -18.60
N ASN A 190 -25.64 -6.32 -17.42
CA ASN A 190 -25.51 -5.53 -16.19
C ASN A 190 -24.14 -5.76 -15.54
N ASP A 191 -23.75 -4.93 -14.57
CA ASP A 191 -22.53 -5.14 -13.79
C ASP A 191 -22.52 -6.52 -13.11
N ALA A 192 -21.45 -7.28 -13.32
CA ALA A 192 -21.31 -8.60 -12.74
C ALA A 192 -21.17 -8.53 -11.22
N LEU A 193 -22.00 -9.31 -10.51
CA LEU A 193 -21.90 -9.47 -9.06
C LEU A 193 -20.59 -10.19 -8.69
N GLY A 194 -20.08 -9.91 -7.50
CA GLY A 194 -18.80 -10.44 -7.05
C GLY A 194 -18.76 -11.94 -6.71
N ASN A 195 -19.79 -12.70 -7.08
CA ASN A 195 -19.90 -14.13 -6.80
C ASN A 195 -20.67 -14.93 -7.87
N VAL A 196 -20.98 -14.33 -9.03
CA VAL A 196 -21.65 -15.05 -10.12
C VAL A 196 -20.68 -15.84 -10.98
N SER A 197 -21.06 -17.06 -11.34
CA SER A 197 -20.26 -17.99 -12.15
C SER A 197 -20.22 -17.63 -13.64
N SER A 198 -21.11 -16.77 -14.13
CA SER A 198 -21.19 -16.35 -15.52
C SER A 198 -20.91 -14.85 -15.63
N SER A 199 -19.65 -14.51 -15.89
CA SER A 199 -19.20 -13.14 -16.11
C SER A 199 -18.53 -13.03 -17.47
N ILE A 200 -18.86 -11.98 -18.21
CA ILE A 200 -18.29 -11.62 -19.50
C ILE A 200 -17.30 -10.48 -19.26
N TYR A 201 -16.02 -10.78 -19.41
CA TYR A 201 -14.95 -9.79 -19.39
C TYR A 201 -14.92 -9.08 -20.73
N THR A 202 -14.89 -7.76 -20.68
CA THR A 202 -14.97 -6.91 -21.86
C THR A 202 -13.87 -5.86 -21.78
N GLU A 203 -13.11 -5.73 -22.86
CA GLU A 203 -12.16 -4.64 -23.01
C GLU A 203 -12.56 -3.80 -24.22
N VAL A 204 -12.65 -2.48 -24.05
CA VAL A 204 -13.03 -1.55 -25.12
C VAL A 204 -11.83 -0.70 -25.50
N ASN A 205 -11.55 -0.64 -26.80
CA ASN A 205 -10.39 0.05 -27.37
C ASN A 205 -9.07 -0.38 -26.72
N PHE A 206 -8.97 -1.65 -26.32
CA PHE A 206 -7.72 -2.19 -25.81
C PHE A 206 -6.68 -2.12 -26.91
N HIS A 207 -5.44 -1.73 -26.57
CA HIS A 207 -4.37 -1.53 -27.56
C HIS A 207 -4.63 -0.43 -28.60
N ASN A 208 -5.60 0.48 -28.38
CA ASN A 208 -5.90 1.62 -29.27
C ASN A 208 -6.26 1.24 -30.73
N ILE A 209 -6.93 0.10 -30.93
CA ILE A 209 -7.33 -0.38 -32.27
C ILE A 209 -8.82 -0.16 -32.58
N GLY A 210 -9.57 0.46 -31.66
CA GLY A 210 -10.97 0.86 -31.84
C GLY A 210 -11.97 -0.29 -31.77
N ASP A 211 -11.60 -1.44 -31.21
CA ASP A 211 -12.43 -2.63 -31.13
C ASP A 211 -12.98 -2.90 -29.73
N THR A 212 -13.69 -4.02 -29.59
CA THR A 212 -14.10 -4.57 -28.30
C THR A 212 -13.73 -6.04 -28.27
N THR A 213 -13.02 -6.44 -27.22
CA THR A 213 -12.45 -7.77 -27.06
C THR A 213 -12.94 -8.44 -25.77
N HIS A 214 -12.57 -9.71 -25.63
CA HIS A 214 -12.89 -10.54 -24.46
C HIS A 214 -11.66 -11.33 -24.00
N TYR A 215 -10.53 -10.66 -23.86
CA TYR A 215 -9.25 -11.26 -23.47
C TYR A 215 -9.23 -11.77 -22.02
N GLY A 216 -10.10 -11.24 -21.16
CA GLY A 216 -10.30 -11.76 -19.82
C GLY A 216 -9.36 -11.15 -18.79
N LEU A 217 -9.39 -9.82 -18.61
CA LEU A 217 -8.73 -9.19 -17.47
C LEU A 217 -9.37 -9.66 -16.15
N SER A 218 -8.66 -10.51 -15.41
CA SER A 218 -9.05 -10.93 -14.06
C SER A 218 -8.36 -10.05 -13.03
N GLY A 219 -9.06 -9.65 -11.96
CA GLY A 219 -8.53 -8.67 -11.04
C GLY A 219 -8.85 -8.90 -9.56
N ARG A 220 -8.02 -8.27 -8.75
CA ARG A 220 -8.26 -7.82 -7.38
C ARG A 220 -8.08 -6.31 -7.36
N ASN A 221 -8.37 -5.65 -6.24
CA ASN A 221 -8.46 -4.20 -6.21
C ASN A 221 -7.23 -3.49 -6.77
N SER A 222 -6.05 -3.86 -6.30
CA SER A 222 -4.77 -3.28 -6.74
C SER A 222 -4.02 -4.10 -7.79
N ILE A 223 -4.57 -5.21 -8.31
CA ILE A 223 -3.88 -6.02 -9.33
C ILE A 223 -4.87 -6.57 -10.34
N GLY A 224 -4.72 -6.18 -11.60
CA GLY A 224 -5.37 -6.85 -12.73
C GLY A 224 -4.33 -7.64 -13.51
N TYR A 225 -4.70 -8.83 -13.97
CA TYR A 225 -3.83 -9.70 -14.75
C TYR A 225 -4.57 -10.24 -15.98
N MET A 226 -3.82 -10.36 -17.07
CA MET A 226 -4.23 -11.02 -18.31
C MET A 226 -3.38 -12.28 -18.47
N ASN A 227 -4.02 -13.44 -18.61
CA ASN A 227 -3.32 -14.74 -18.67
C ASN A 227 -3.30 -15.35 -20.07
N GLY A 228 -3.31 -14.51 -21.11
CA GLY A 228 -3.27 -14.95 -22.50
C GLY A 228 -1.95 -15.63 -22.88
N SER A 229 -1.91 -16.12 -24.12
CA SER A 229 -0.72 -16.75 -24.71
C SER A 229 0.42 -15.78 -25.04
N ALA A 230 0.14 -14.48 -24.96
CA ALA A 230 0.95 -13.38 -25.50
C ALA A 230 1.07 -13.35 -27.04
N SER A 231 0.49 -14.32 -27.74
CA SER A 231 0.46 -14.37 -29.21
C SER A 231 -0.80 -13.69 -29.72
N ALA A 232 -1.95 -14.36 -29.64
CA ALA A 232 -3.24 -13.78 -30.02
C ALA A 232 -3.94 -13.06 -28.86
N ASP A 233 -3.62 -13.47 -27.63
CA ASP A 233 -4.24 -12.95 -26.40
C ASP A 233 -3.19 -12.27 -25.53
N PRO A 234 -3.48 -11.10 -24.95
CA PRO A 234 -2.52 -10.36 -24.15
C PRO A 234 -2.17 -11.13 -22.88
N ARG A 235 -0.90 -11.03 -22.49
CA ARG A 235 -0.43 -11.52 -21.20
C ARG A 235 0.27 -10.40 -20.45
N GLY A 236 -0.17 -10.08 -19.25
CA GLY A 236 0.41 -8.95 -18.52
C GLY A 236 -0.37 -8.55 -17.29
N PHE A 237 -0.08 -7.35 -16.82
CA PHE A 237 -0.64 -6.78 -15.61
C PHE A 237 -1.08 -5.34 -15.80
N ILE A 238 -2.06 -4.92 -15.00
CA ILE A 238 -2.34 -3.54 -14.66
C ILE A 238 -2.10 -3.37 -13.16
N LEU A 239 -1.24 -2.44 -12.80
CA LEU A 239 -0.85 -2.18 -11.41
C LEU A 239 -0.97 -0.68 -11.11
N PRO A 240 -1.52 -0.29 -9.95
CA PRO A 240 -1.51 1.10 -9.50
C PRO A 240 -0.06 1.55 -9.27
N GLN A 241 0.16 2.85 -9.43
CA GLN A 241 1.43 3.52 -9.13
C GLN A 241 1.30 4.30 -7.81
N ASP A 242 2.39 4.93 -7.36
CA ASP A 242 2.40 5.70 -6.11
C ASP A 242 1.44 6.88 -6.13
N THR A 243 1.15 7.42 -7.32
CA THR A 243 0.16 8.49 -7.49
C THR A 243 -1.24 7.90 -7.61
N PRO A 244 -2.21 8.30 -6.76
CA PRO A 244 -3.58 7.81 -6.82
C PRO A 244 -4.22 7.99 -8.19
N GLY A 245 -4.93 6.96 -8.67
CA GLY A 245 -5.59 6.97 -9.97
C GLY A 245 -4.64 6.80 -11.17
N ILE A 246 -3.33 6.64 -10.93
CA ILE A 246 -2.35 6.33 -11.97
C ILE A 246 -2.03 4.84 -11.93
N TYR A 247 -1.99 4.23 -13.11
CA TYR A 247 -1.76 2.82 -13.33
C TYR A 247 -0.70 2.63 -14.41
N LYS A 248 0.03 1.53 -14.30
CA LYS A 248 0.93 1.05 -15.34
C LYS A 248 0.40 -0.28 -15.84
N LEU A 249 0.11 -0.34 -17.13
CA LEU A 249 -0.16 -1.59 -17.82
C LEU A 249 1.15 -2.06 -18.44
N SER A 250 1.52 -3.30 -18.20
CA SER A 250 2.68 -3.95 -18.82
C SER A 250 2.25 -5.31 -19.32
N TYR A 251 2.22 -5.47 -20.64
CA TYR A 251 1.68 -6.67 -21.27
C TYR A 251 2.40 -7.02 -22.56
N LYS A 252 2.26 -8.28 -22.97
CA LYS A 252 2.78 -8.83 -24.22
C LYS A 252 1.62 -9.23 -25.12
N LEU A 253 1.61 -8.76 -26.36
CA LEU A 253 0.62 -9.10 -27.39
C LEU A 253 1.35 -9.23 -28.74
N TYR A 254 0.98 -10.20 -29.57
CA TYR A 254 1.72 -10.53 -30.80
C TYR A 254 3.21 -10.77 -30.57
N LEU A 255 3.56 -11.31 -29.40
CA LEU A 255 4.92 -11.54 -28.91
C LEU A 255 5.76 -10.26 -28.70
N ILE A 256 5.13 -9.08 -28.74
CA ILE A 256 5.75 -7.78 -28.52
C ILE A 256 5.33 -7.26 -27.14
N ASP A 257 6.27 -6.68 -26.40
CA ASP A 257 6.03 -6.11 -25.08
C ASP A 257 5.60 -4.65 -25.21
N PHE A 258 4.56 -4.28 -24.48
CA PHE A 258 3.95 -2.96 -24.47
C PHE A 258 3.84 -2.45 -23.04
N VAL A 259 4.04 -1.14 -22.89
CA VAL A 259 3.83 -0.42 -21.64
C VAL A 259 2.89 0.74 -21.92
N VAL A 260 1.83 0.85 -21.12
CA VAL A 260 0.90 1.98 -21.16
C VAL A 260 0.85 2.61 -19.78
N ASN A 261 1.15 3.91 -19.72
CA ASN A 261 0.91 4.72 -18.53
C ASN A 261 -0.52 5.23 -18.60
N ALA A 262 -1.35 4.87 -17.63
CA ALA A 262 -2.78 5.12 -17.66
C ALA A 262 -3.23 5.92 -16.44
N ARG A 263 -4.18 6.83 -16.66
CA ARG A 263 -4.93 7.51 -15.60
C ARG A 263 -6.37 7.04 -15.65
N LYS A 264 -6.92 6.61 -14.51
CA LYS A 264 -8.33 6.27 -14.39
C LYS A 264 -9.19 7.52 -14.60
N LEU A 265 -10.21 7.38 -15.44
CA LEU A 265 -11.24 8.38 -15.68
C LEU A 265 -12.41 8.02 -14.75
N ASN A 266 -12.87 9.03 -13.99
CA ASN A 266 -13.88 8.91 -12.93
C ASN A 266 -14.98 7.87 -13.21
#